data_AF-A0A2E0CZF8-F1
#
_entry.id   AF-A0A2E0CZF8-F1
#
_cell.length_a   1.000
_cell.length_b   1.000
_cell.length_c   1.000
_cell.angle_alpha   90.00
_cell.angle_beta   90.00
_cell.angle_gamma   90.00
#
_symmetry.space_group_name_H-M   'P 1'
#
loop_
_entity.id
_entity.type
_entity.pdbx_description
1 polymer ?
#
loop_
_entity_poly.entity_id
_entity_poly.type
_entity_poly.pdbx_seq_one_letter_code
_entity_poly.pdbx_strand_id
1 'polypeptide(L)'
;MVNKRDSNDPRQLSLFGEIPSSSNPSIATFPEFDQALNNLIKLSDLGAFIEINIQGFEKSYTLNLSESIIPKDFLKIPKNYSPITVQLFSHDLRNELKKLTYEIKAFFTPRNSFKTPFGYFLFRSDFSNWKLFLSSKKDEINEFLNKELSGGIYGKYFLEHFTRGYEFIDSLSDITAPWEFRKKLLLKDIQEYRKQMRKNNTTLSALKHTELDFPFSLMVFKTMHIPMVLHQYQSQLQIHSRFKTIHLEYLIDRDINTIEDIRKLADSL
;
A
#
# COMPACT_ATOMS: atom_id res chain seq x y z
N MET A 1 -50.89 -28.82 -26.25
CA MET A 1 -51.24 -28.62 -24.82
C MET A 1 -49.95 -28.37 -24.07
N VAL A 2 -49.64 -27.11 -23.79
CA VAL A 2 -48.42 -26.73 -23.04
C VAL A 2 -48.85 -26.54 -21.59
N ASN A 3 -48.26 -27.35 -20.69
CA ASN A 3 -48.51 -27.31 -19.26
C ASN A 3 -48.24 -25.91 -18.70
N LYS A 4 -49.27 -25.27 -18.13
CA LYS A 4 -49.09 -24.09 -17.27
C LYS A 4 -48.28 -24.53 -16.05
N ARG A 5 -47.14 -23.89 -15.83
CA ARG A 5 -46.32 -24.08 -14.63
C ARG A 5 -47.01 -23.40 -13.46
N ASP A 6 -47.15 -24.13 -12.37
CA ASP A 6 -47.78 -23.70 -11.13
C ASP A 6 -46.86 -22.72 -10.39
N SER A 7 -47.33 -21.51 -10.09
CA SER A 7 -46.52 -20.42 -9.52
C SER A 7 -46.26 -20.56 -8.01
N ASN A 8 -46.79 -21.62 -7.39
CA ASN A 8 -46.83 -21.78 -5.94
C ASN A 8 -46.03 -23.00 -5.45
N ASP A 9 -44.98 -23.44 -6.15
CA ASP A 9 -44.08 -24.47 -5.63
C ASP A 9 -43.18 -23.88 -4.53
N PRO A 10 -43.36 -24.25 -3.24
CA PRO A 10 -42.59 -23.71 -2.13
C PRO A 10 -41.11 -24.14 -2.15
N ARG A 11 -40.70 -25.00 -3.09
CA ARG A 11 -39.30 -25.41 -3.29
C ARG A 11 -38.53 -24.50 -4.24
N GLN A 12 -39.20 -23.55 -4.90
CA GLN A 12 -38.52 -22.50 -5.67
C GLN A 12 -38.27 -21.28 -4.78
N LEU A 13 -37.05 -21.17 -4.27
CA LEU A 13 -36.56 -19.93 -3.69
C LEU A 13 -36.50 -18.87 -4.80
N SER A 14 -37.44 -17.93 -4.81
CA SER A 14 -37.38 -16.76 -5.67
C SER A 14 -36.16 -15.92 -5.27
N LEU A 15 -35.10 -15.94 -6.09
CA LEU A 15 -33.88 -15.15 -5.85
C LEU A 15 -34.12 -13.64 -5.93
N PHE A 16 -35.31 -13.21 -6.39
CA PHE A 16 -35.74 -11.82 -6.39
C PHE A 16 -37.22 -11.77 -6.00
N GLY A 17 -37.50 -11.31 -4.78
CA GLY A 17 -38.84 -10.97 -4.35
C GLY A 17 -39.27 -9.66 -5.01
N GLU A 18 -40.34 -9.74 -5.82
CA GLU A 18 -41.19 -8.63 -6.25
C GLU A 18 -40.49 -7.46 -6.95
N ILE A 19 -40.13 -7.64 -8.22
CA ILE A 19 -40.02 -6.52 -9.17
C ILE A 19 -41.43 -6.30 -9.75
N PRO A 20 -42.03 -5.10 -9.62
CA PRO A 20 -43.35 -4.84 -10.18
C PRO A 20 -43.32 -5.06 -11.68
N SER A 21 -44.37 -5.68 -12.22
CA SER A 21 -44.61 -5.90 -13.65
C SER A 21 -44.95 -4.60 -14.39
N SER A 22 -44.25 -3.51 -14.10
CA SER A 22 -44.12 -2.36 -14.97
C SER A 22 -42.80 -2.53 -15.71
N SER A 23 -42.90 -2.77 -17.00
CA SER A 23 -41.82 -2.96 -17.96
C SER A 23 -40.73 -1.89 -17.87
N ASN A 24 -39.74 -2.09 -17.00
CA ASN A 24 -38.41 -1.54 -17.24
C ASN A 24 -37.75 -2.48 -18.26
N PRO A 25 -37.35 -1.98 -19.44
CA PRO A 25 -36.55 -2.77 -20.36
C PRO A 25 -35.33 -3.31 -19.62
N SER A 26 -34.92 -4.54 -19.97
CA SER A 26 -33.64 -5.06 -19.50
C SER A 26 -32.55 -4.00 -19.79
N ILE A 27 -31.63 -3.78 -18.86
CA ILE A 27 -30.50 -2.85 -19.06
C ILE A 27 -29.74 -3.18 -20.37
N ALA A 28 -29.83 -4.43 -20.83
CA ALA A 28 -29.27 -4.92 -22.09
C ALA A 28 -30.09 -4.60 -23.37
N THR A 29 -31.17 -3.79 -23.30
CA THR A 29 -32.03 -3.46 -24.45
C THR A 29 -32.12 -1.97 -24.78
N PHE A 30 -31.30 -1.13 -24.15
CA PHE A 30 -31.23 0.30 -24.46
C PHE A 30 -30.15 0.58 -25.51
N PRO A 31 -30.46 1.24 -26.64
CA PRO A 31 -29.47 1.66 -27.64
C PRO A 31 -28.30 2.46 -27.04
N GLU A 32 -28.58 3.22 -25.97
CA GLU A 32 -27.64 3.96 -25.14
C GLU A 32 -26.57 3.07 -24.49
N PHE A 33 -26.96 1.88 -24.04
CA PHE A 33 -26.06 0.90 -23.43
C PHE A 33 -25.13 0.28 -24.50
N ASP A 34 -25.67 -0.08 -25.67
CA ASP A 34 -24.88 -0.61 -26.78
C ASP A 34 -23.88 0.44 -27.29
N GLN A 35 -24.28 1.72 -27.35
CA GLN A 35 -23.40 2.83 -27.69
C GLN A 35 -22.28 3.00 -26.65
N ALA A 36 -22.62 3.01 -25.36
CA ALA A 36 -21.63 3.11 -24.28
C ALA A 36 -20.64 1.94 -24.31
N LEU A 37 -21.11 0.73 -24.59
CA LEU A 37 -20.27 -0.46 -24.71
C LEU A 37 -19.34 -0.35 -25.93
N ASN A 38 -19.85 0.08 -27.07
CA ASN A 38 -19.04 0.32 -28.27
C ASN A 38 -17.97 1.39 -28.00
N ASN A 39 -18.32 2.48 -27.32
CA ASN A 39 -17.35 3.51 -26.92
C ASN A 39 -16.30 2.97 -25.93
N LEU A 40 -16.68 2.08 -25.02
CA LEU A 40 -15.72 1.43 -24.12
C LEU A 40 -14.73 0.54 -24.89
N ILE A 41 -15.21 -0.20 -25.89
CA ILE A 41 -14.35 -1.03 -26.76
C ILE A 41 -13.37 -0.12 -27.52
N LYS A 42 -13.87 0.92 -28.19
CA LYS A 42 -13.04 1.89 -28.92
C LYS A 42 -12.02 2.57 -28.00
N LEU A 43 -12.41 2.93 -26.77
CA LEU A 43 -11.50 3.47 -25.77
C LEU A 43 -10.38 2.47 -25.45
N SER A 44 -10.72 1.18 -25.26
CA SER A 44 -9.75 0.13 -24.97
C SER A 44 -8.77 -0.14 -26.12
N ASP A 45 -9.23 0.05 -27.37
CA ASP A 45 -8.40 -0.05 -28.56
C ASP A 45 -7.39 1.11 -28.65
N LEU A 46 -7.75 2.28 -28.13
CA LEU A 46 -6.89 3.47 -28.10
C LEU A 46 -5.93 3.46 -26.91
N GLY A 47 -6.30 2.87 -25.78
CA GLY A 47 -5.45 2.82 -24.60
C GLY A 47 -6.19 2.48 -23.30
N ALA A 48 -5.61 2.86 -22.18
CA ALA A 48 -6.25 2.66 -20.88
C ALA A 48 -5.79 3.68 -19.83
N PHE A 49 -6.67 3.96 -18.88
CA PHE A 49 -6.33 4.73 -17.69
C PHE A 49 -5.45 3.87 -16.76
N ILE A 50 -4.30 4.41 -16.38
CA ILE A 50 -3.31 3.78 -15.51
C ILE A 50 -3.07 4.67 -14.30
N GLU A 51 -3.31 4.08 -13.13
CA GLU A 51 -2.84 4.60 -11.84
C GLU A 51 -1.57 3.85 -11.45
N ILE A 52 -0.51 4.59 -11.14
CA ILE A 52 0.76 4.01 -10.65
C ILE A 52 0.76 4.09 -9.13
N ASN A 53 0.87 2.95 -8.47
CA ASN A 53 0.98 2.86 -7.02
C ASN A 53 2.32 2.21 -6.65
N ILE A 54 3.16 2.96 -5.95
CA ILE A 54 4.50 2.54 -5.53
C ILE A 54 4.49 2.44 -4.01
N GLN A 55 4.76 1.24 -3.48
CA GLN A 55 4.66 0.92 -2.07
C GLN A 55 5.90 0.19 -1.57
N GLY A 56 6.13 0.26 -0.26
CA GLY A 56 7.17 -0.50 0.43
C GLY A 56 8.54 0.15 0.52
N PHE A 57 8.77 1.27 -0.18
CA PHE A 57 10.06 1.99 -0.15
C PHE A 57 10.33 2.69 1.18
N GLU A 58 9.30 3.31 1.75
CA GLU A 58 9.41 3.98 3.05
C GLU A 58 9.08 3.01 4.18
N LYS A 59 10.00 2.88 5.14
CA LYS A 59 9.82 2.10 6.36
C LYS A 59 10.19 2.97 7.55
N SER A 60 9.22 3.18 8.41
CA SER A 60 9.34 4.01 9.60
C SER A 60 8.40 3.52 10.69
N TYR A 61 8.62 4.06 11.89
CA TYR A 61 7.65 4.01 12.97
C TYR A 61 7.66 5.34 13.72
N THR A 62 6.57 5.61 14.42
CA THR A 62 6.44 6.75 15.34
C THR A 62 6.24 6.21 16.75
N LEU A 63 6.96 6.78 17.71
CA LEU A 63 6.79 6.50 19.13
C LEU A 63 6.21 7.73 19.82
N ASN A 64 4.95 7.57 20.22
CA ASN A 64 4.28 8.50 21.12
C ASN A 64 4.05 7.79 22.47
N LEU A 65 4.86 8.15 23.48
CA LEU A 65 4.80 7.58 24.81
C LEU A 65 3.72 8.26 25.68
N SER A 66 3.34 9.51 25.38
CA SER A 66 2.26 10.19 26.12
C SER A 66 0.88 9.58 25.83
N GLU A 67 0.70 9.02 24.63
CA GLU A 67 -0.52 8.30 24.21
C GLU A 67 -0.40 6.78 24.40
N SER A 68 0.71 6.31 24.98
CA SER A 68 0.91 4.88 25.21
C SER A 68 0.13 4.39 26.43
N ILE A 69 -0.12 3.07 26.50
CA ILE A 69 -0.81 2.41 27.63
C ILE A 69 0.14 2.29 28.85
N ILE A 70 1.28 2.98 28.83
CA ILE A 70 2.27 2.93 29.90
C ILE A 70 1.78 3.79 31.08
N PRO A 71 1.87 3.29 32.33
CA PRO A 71 1.59 4.09 33.51
C PRO A 71 2.39 5.39 33.53
N LYS A 72 1.75 6.51 33.89
CA LYS A 72 2.38 7.84 33.81
C LYS A 72 3.54 8.00 34.77
N ASP A 73 3.50 7.31 35.90
CA ASP A 73 4.57 7.25 36.89
C ASP A 73 5.84 6.61 36.32
N PHE A 74 5.73 5.67 35.38
CA PHE A 74 6.89 5.02 34.76
C PHE A 74 7.64 5.92 33.74
N LEU A 75 7.09 7.08 33.41
CA LEU A 75 7.64 7.98 32.41
C LEU A 75 7.89 9.37 32.97
N LYS A 76 9.09 9.89 32.71
CA LYS A 76 9.48 11.26 33.01
C LYS A 76 9.34 12.14 31.76
N ILE A 77 8.08 12.42 31.37
CA ILE A 77 7.78 13.21 30.18
C ILE A 77 8.04 14.71 30.44
N PRO A 78 8.96 15.37 29.70
CA PRO A 78 9.21 16.78 29.87
C PRO A 78 8.07 17.63 29.27
N LYS A 79 7.95 18.90 29.70
CA LYS A 79 6.88 19.81 29.24
C LYS A 79 6.92 20.07 27.72
N ASN A 80 8.10 19.97 27.10
CA ASN A 80 8.32 20.14 25.66
C ASN A 80 8.38 18.80 24.90
N TYR A 81 7.73 17.77 25.44
CA TYR A 81 7.71 16.45 24.82
C TYR A 81 7.18 16.49 23.39
N SER A 82 7.89 15.80 22.49
CA SER A 82 7.45 15.53 21.14
C SER A 82 7.63 14.04 20.81
N PRO A 83 6.65 13.42 20.12
CA PRO A 83 6.82 12.08 19.59
C PRO A 83 7.98 12.04 18.59
N ILE A 84 8.70 10.92 18.56
CA ILE A 84 9.75 10.71 17.55
C ILE A 84 9.22 9.89 16.39
N THR A 85 9.65 10.24 15.18
CA THR A 85 9.49 9.39 14.00
C THR A 85 10.86 8.95 13.54
N VAL A 86 11.11 7.65 13.58
CA VAL A 86 12.37 7.06 13.17
C VAL A 86 12.19 6.45 11.80
N GLN A 87 13.12 6.73 10.90
CA GLN A 87 13.14 6.22 9.53
C GLN A 87 14.19 5.11 9.45
N LEU A 88 13.96 4.08 8.63
CA LEU A 88 14.89 2.95 8.50
C LEU A 88 16.21 3.37 7.88
N PHE A 89 16.16 4.25 6.87
CA PHE A 89 17.33 4.69 6.12
C PHE A 89 17.67 6.15 6.38
N SER A 90 18.92 6.52 6.11
CA SER A 90 19.38 7.91 6.10
C SER A 90 18.60 8.76 5.09
N HIS A 91 18.63 10.08 5.27
CA HIS A 91 17.96 11.00 4.36
C HIS A 91 18.46 10.84 2.91
N ASP A 92 19.77 10.67 2.72
CA ASP A 92 20.37 10.57 1.38
C ASP A 92 19.92 9.31 0.66
N LEU A 93 19.93 8.15 1.35
CA LEU A 93 19.45 6.90 0.76
C LEU A 93 17.95 6.95 0.44
N ARG A 94 17.14 7.58 1.30
CA ARG A 94 15.71 7.80 0.99
C ARG A 94 15.52 8.69 -0.23
N ASN A 95 16.36 9.71 -0.42
CA ASN A 95 16.29 10.57 -1.60
C ASN A 95 16.64 9.82 -2.88
N GLU A 96 17.66 8.97 -2.88
CA GLU A 96 17.99 8.12 -4.03
C GLU A 96 16.83 7.17 -4.35
N LEU A 97 16.24 6.51 -3.36
CA LEU A 97 15.05 5.67 -3.55
C LEU A 97 13.84 6.46 -4.11
N LYS A 98 13.68 7.70 -3.67
CA LYS A 98 12.65 8.60 -4.17
C LYS A 98 12.89 9.01 -5.62
N LYS A 99 14.15 9.24 -6.03
CA LYS A 99 14.51 9.50 -7.44
C LYS A 99 14.13 8.31 -8.33
N LEU A 100 14.46 7.09 -7.93
CA LEU A 100 14.06 5.87 -8.65
C LEU A 100 12.53 5.78 -8.79
N THR A 101 11.79 6.18 -7.76
CA THR A 101 10.32 6.28 -7.79
C THR A 101 9.82 7.31 -8.82
N TYR A 102 10.50 8.46 -8.96
CA TYR A 102 10.17 9.47 -9.96
C TYR A 102 10.49 9.01 -11.38
N GLU A 103 11.60 8.30 -11.59
CA GLU A 103 11.97 7.76 -12.90
C GLU A 103 10.93 6.80 -13.47
N ILE A 104 10.25 6.03 -12.61
CA ILE A 104 9.13 5.18 -13.04
C ILE A 104 8.01 6.03 -13.67
N LYS A 105 7.71 7.19 -13.07
CA LYS A 105 6.68 8.11 -13.58
C LYS A 105 7.14 8.82 -14.85
N ALA A 106 8.44 8.98 -15.06
CA ALA A 106 9.01 9.64 -16.23
C ALA A 106 8.78 8.86 -17.55
N PHE A 107 8.36 7.59 -17.48
CA PHE A 107 7.89 6.85 -18.65
C PHE A 107 6.72 7.55 -19.36
N PHE A 108 5.83 8.18 -18.59
CA PHE A 108 4.63 8.82 -19.12
C PHE A 108 4.97 10.20 -19.67
N THR A 109 5.10 10.26 -20.98
CA THR A 109 5.43 11.46 -21.75
C THR A 109 4.24 11.85 -22.63
N PRO A 110 4.18 13.09 -23.14
CA PRO A 110 3.15 13.50 -24.10
C PRO A 110 3.09 12.64 -25.37
N ARG A 111 4.16 11.89 -25.69
CA ARG A 111 4.24 11.02 -26.87
C ARG A 111 3.46 9.72 -26.69
N ASN A 112 3.47 9.14 -25.49
CA ASN A 112 2.90 7.81 -25.22
C ASN A 112 1.71 7.87 -24.27
N SER A 113 1.40 9.04 -23.70
CA SER A 113 0.32 9.19 -22.74
C SER A 113 -0.14 10.64 -22.62
N PHE A 114 -1.23 10.85 -21.89
CA PHE A 114 -1.58 12.15 -21.33
C PHE A 114 -2.02 12.03 -19.87
N LYS A 115 -1.91 13.12 -19.12
CA LYS A 115 -2.29 13.17 -17.70
C LYS A 115 -3.81 13.20 -17.55
N THR A 116 -4.32 12.52 -16.54
CA THR A 116 -5.76 12.49 -16.19
C THR A 116 -5.92 12.75 -14.70
N PRO A 117 -7.14 13.08 -14.20
CA PRO A 117 -7.39 13.24 -12.77
C PRO A 117 -6.98 12.02 -11.92
N PHE A 118 -7.01 10.82 -12.52
CA PHE A 118 -6.73 9.55 -11.84
C PHE A 118 -5.33 8.98 -12.12
N GLY A 119 -4.45 9.73 -12.79
CA GLY A 119 -3.11 9.28 -13.18
C GLY A 119 -2.80 9.63 -14.63
N TYR A 120 -2.72 8.62 -15.48
CA TYR A 120 -2.38 8.77 -16.90
C TYR A 120 -3.30 7.96 -17.79
N PHE A 121 -3.54 8.39 -19.02
CA PHE A 121 -4.05 7.53 -20.08
C PHE A 121 -2.88 7.08 -20.94
N LEU A 122 -2.56 5.79 -20.93
CA LEU A 122 -1.47 5.21 -21.72
C LEU A 122 -2.02 4.74 -23.07
N PHE A 123 -1.33 5.07 -24.15
CA PHE A 123 -1.72 4.62 -25.49
C PHE A 123 -1.48 3.12 -25.66
N ARG A 124 -2.39 2.47 -26.39
CA ARG A 124 -2.38 1.01 -26.59
C ARG A 124 -1.09 0.50 -27.22
N SER A 125 -0.46 1.32 -28.08
CA SER A 125 0.83 1.07 -28.72
C SER A 125 1.97 0.81 -27.74
N ASP A 126 1.89 1.40 -26.55
CA ASP A 126 2.98 1.44 -25.58
C ASP A 126 2.79 0.50 -24.39
N PHE A 127 1.76 -0.36 -24.41
CA PHE A 127 1.51 -1.32 -23.31
C PHE A 127 2.67 -2.31 -23.13
N SER A 128 3.22 -2.82 -24.24
CA SER A 128 4.37 -3.72 -24.20
C SER A 128 5.62 -3.00 -23.70
N ASN A 129 5.84 -1.76 -24.16
CA ASN A 129 6.95 -0.92 -23.72
C ASN A 129 6.87 -0.63 -22.22
N TRP A 130 5.67 -0.33 -21.71
CA TRP A 130 5.43 -0.11 -20.29
C TRP A 130 5.75 -1.34 -19.45
N LYS A 131 5.31 -2.53 -19.89
CA LYS A 131 5.58 -3.79 -19.19
C LYS A 131 7.09 -4.09 -19.13
N LEU A 132 7.80 -3.91 -20.25
CA LEU A 132 9.25 -4.10 -20.32
C LEU A 132 10.00 -3.08 -19.45
N PHE A 133 9.62 -1.81 -19.54
CA PHE A 133 10.18 -0.73 -18.74
C PHE A 133 10.01 -0.98 -17.25
N LEU A 134 8.82 -1.39 -16.81
CA LEU A 134 8.57 -1.72 -15.41
C LEU A 134 9.43 -2.88 -14.91
N SER A 135 9.64 -3.92 -15.73
CA SER A 135 10.52 -5.05 -15.37
C SER A 135 11.96 -4.56 -15.21
N SER A 136 12.46 -3.83 -16.21
CA SER A 136 13.80 -3.26 -16.20
C SER A 136 14.03 -2.34 -14.99
N LYS A 137 13.07 -1.48 -14.66
CA LYS A 137 13.16 -0.62 -13.47
C LYS A 137 13.14 -1.38 -12.15
N LYS A 138 12.40 -2.50 -12.06
CA LYS A 138 12.43 -3.36 -10.87
C LYS A 138 13.81 -3.99 -10.69
N ASP A 139 14.43 -4.43 -11.77
CA ASP A 139 15.77 -5.02 -11.74
C ASP A 139 16.82 -3.97 -11.33
N GLU A 140 16.76 -2.76 -11.90
CA GLU A 140 17.62 -1.63 -11.55
C GLU A 140 17.51 -1.25 -10.06
N ILE A 141 16.29 -1.17 -9.52
CA ILE A 141 16.06 -0.90 -8.10
C ILE A 141 16.67 -2.02 -7.24
N ASN A 142 16.48 -3.28 -7.62
CA ASN A 142 17.02 -4.40 -6.87
C ASN A 142 18.56 -4.42 -6.91
N GLU A 143 19.16 -4.12 -8.06
CA GLU A 143 20.61 -4.00 -8.21
C GLU A 143 21.17 -2.88 -7.34
N PHE A 144 20.56 -1.69 -7.38
CA PHE A 144 20.91 -0.57 -6.50
C PHE A 144 20.86 -0.99 -5.02
N LEU A 145 19.77 -1.61 -4.59
CA LEU A 145 19.61 -2.07 -3.20
C LEU A 145 20.65 -3.12 -2.82
N ASN A 146 20.97 -4.05 -3.71
CA ASN A 146 22.01 -5.06 -3.45
C ASN A 146 23.38 -4.41 -3.32
N LYS A 147 23.69 -3.44 -4.19
CA LYS A 147 24.96 -2.70 -4.14
C LYS A 147 25.10 -1.94 -2.82
N GLU A 148 24.07 -1.20 -2.43
CA GLU A 148 24.13 -0.30 -1.26
C GLU A 148 23.91 -1.02 0.08
N LEU A 149 23.13 -2.11 0.11
CA LEU A 149 22.63 -2.69 1.38
C LEU A 149 23.04 -4.15 1.63
N SER A 150 23.81 -4.77 0.74
CA SER A 150 24.34 -6.13 0.95
C SER A 150 25.44 -6.17 2.03
N GLY A 151 26.05 -7.34 2.26
CA GLY A 151 27.15 -7.49 3.22
C GLY A 151 26.77 -7.19 4.69
N GLY A 152 25.49 -7.29 5.03
CA GLY A 152 24.97 -6.99 6.37
C GLY A 152 24.69 -5.50 6.64
N ILE A 153 24.89 -4.62 5.66
CA ILE A 153 24.61 -3.18 5.79
C ILE A 153 23.14 -2.93 6.11
N TYR A 154 22.21 -3.62 5.44
CA TYR A 154 20.78 -3.56 5.77
C TYR A 154 20.51 -3.85 7.25
N GLY A 155 21.15 -4.89 7.79
CA GLY A 155 21.00 -5.28 9.20
C GLY A 155 21.50 -4.21 10.15
N LYS A 156 22.56 -3.46 9.78
CA LYS A 156 23.04 -2.32 10.56
C LYS A 156 22.03 -1.18 10.58
N TYR A 157 21.45 -0.83 9.43
CA TYR A 157 20.38 0.18 9.35
C TYR A 157 19.17 -0.23 10.21
N PHE A 158 18.74 -1.49 10.11
CA PHE A 158 17.65 -2.00 10.93
C PHE A 158 17.98 -1.91 12.43
N LEU A 159 19.20 -2.30 12.83
CA LEU A 159 19.60 -2.27 14.23
C LEU A 159 19.67 -0.84 14.76
N GLU A 160 20.28 0.09 14.02
CA GLU A 160 20.32 1.51 14.39
C GLU A 160 18.90 2.10 14.52
N HIS A 161 18.05 1.79 13.55
CA HIS A 161 16.65 2.18 13.54
C HIS A 161 15.88 1.66 14.76
N PHE A 162 16.13 0.42 15.19
CA PHE A 162 15.57 -0.15 16.42
C PHE A 162 16.14 0.53 17.67
N THR A 163 17.46 0.68 17.73
CA THR A 163 18.19 1.25 18.87
C THR A 163 17.73 2.68 19.17
N ARG A 164 17.55 3.54 18.16
CA ARG A 164 17.08 4.92 18.36
C ARG A 164 15.76 5.01 19.12
N GLY A 165 14.81 4.12 18.82
CA GLY A 165 13.54 4.08 19.54
C GLY A 165 13.67 3.50 20.94
N TYR A 166 14.55 2.52 21.12
CA TYR A 166 14.84 1.91 22.41
C TYR A 166 15.51 2.92 23.37
N GLU A 167 16.52 3.64 22.91
CA GLU A 167 17.20 4.71 23.65
C GLU A 167 16.28 5.89 23.96
N PHE A 168 15.33 6.18 23.07
CA PHE A 168 14.31 7.20 23.35
C PHE A 168 13.41 6.81 24.54
N ILE A 169 12.99 5.54 24.63
CA ILE A 169 12.24 5.05 25.79
C ILE A 169 13.10 5.12 27.05
N ASP A 170 14.37 4.72 26.97
CA ASP A 170 15.33 4.81 28.09
C ASP A 170 15.44 6.24 28.62
N SER A 171 15.65 7.21 27.72
CA SER A 171 15.80 8.63 28.09
C SER A 171 14.59 9.25 28.80
N LEU A 172 13.42 8.64 28.65
CA LEU A 172 12.16 9.09 29.22
C LEU A 172 11.64 8.17 30.33
N SER A 173 12.39 7.12 30.70
CA SER A 173 12.02 6.23 31.78
C SER A 173 12.23 6.90 33.14
N ASP A 174 11.29 6.68 34.06
CA ASP A 174 11.43 7.09 35.44
C ASP A 174 12.03 5.96 36.29
N ILE A 175 12.61 6.29 37.44
CA ILE A 175 13.20 5.30 38.37
C ILE A 175 12.15 4.34 38.94
N THR A 176 10.86 4.70 38.91
CA THR A 176 9.76 3.83 39.32
C THR A 176 9.43 2.74 38.29
N ALA A 177 9.86 2.89 37.03
CA ALA A 177 9.68 1.87 36.02
C ALA A 177 10.58 0.66 36.32
N PRO A 178 10.05 -0.57 36.31
CA PRO A 178 10.84 -1.76 36.60
C PRO A 178 11.69 -2.21 35.39
N TRP A 179 12.06 -1.31 34.48
CA TRP A 179 12.64 -1.71 33.20
C TRP A 179 14.16 -1.85 33.24
N GLU A 180 14.68 -2.84 32.52
CA GLU A 180 16.12 -3.03 32.34
C GLU A 180 16.52 -2.81 30.88
N PHE A 181 17.41 -1.84 30.68
CA PHE A 181 17.93 -1.51 29.36
C PHE A 181 19.19 -2.31 29.02
N ARG A 182 19.13 -3.06 27.93
CA ARG A 182 20.26 -3.87 27.45
C ARG A 182 21.32 -2.96 26.84
N LYS A 183 22.55 -3.06 27.32
CA LYS A 183 23.71 -2.28 26.81
C LYS A 183 24.07 -2.60 25.35
N LYS A 184 23.77 -3.81 24.89
CA LYS A 184 24.06 -4.26 23.52
C LYS A 184 22.86 -4.98 22.95
N LEU A 185 22.32 -4.45 21.86
CA LEU A 185 21.22 -5.06 21.12
C LEU A 185 21.76 -5.90 19.96
N LEU A 186 21.25 -7.11 19.80
CA LEU A 186 21.62 -8.02 18.72
C LEU A 186 20.41 -8.32 17.83
N LEU A 187 20.64 -8.42 16.53
CA LEU A 187 19.60 -8.82 15.57
C LEU A 187 19.00 -10.20 15.90
N LYS A 188 19.83 -11.13 16.41
CA LYS A 188 19.37 -12.47 16.78
C LYS A 188 18.30 -12.41 17.88
N ASP A 189 18.52 -11.60 18.91
CA ASP A 189 17.59 -11.45 20.04
C ASP A 189 16.24 -10.90 19.56
N ILE A 190 16.27 -9.87 18.71
CA ILE A 190 15.06 -9.28 18.11
C ILE A 190 14.31 -10.34 17.28
N GLN A 191 15.05 -11.15 16.51
CA GLN A 191 14.45 -12.20 15.68
C GLN A 191 13.78 -13.29 16.52
N GLU A 192 14.40 -13.71 17.63
CA GLU A 192 13.85 -14.69 18.55
C GLU A 192 12.57 -14.18 19.21
N TYR A 193 12.57 -12.95 19.71
CA TYR A 193 11.37 -12.32 20.26
C TYR A 193 10.24 -12.21 19.23
N ARG A 194 10.54 -11.81 17.97
CA ARG A 194 9.53 -11.79 16.90
C ARG A 194 8.92 -13.16 16.64
N LYS A 195 9.73 -14.22 16.67
CA LYS A 195 9.23 -15.60 16.49
C LYS A 195 8.28 -15.98 17.63
N GLN A 196 8.66 -15.67 18.87
CA GLN A 196 7.84 -15.93 20.05
C GLN A 196 6.51 -15.15 20.01
N MET A 197 6.57 -13.85 19.71
CA MET A 197 5.37 -13.00 19.61
C MET A 197 4.40 -13.47 18.51
N ARG A 198 4.92 -13.89 17.35
CA ARG A 198 4.10 -14.48 16.29
C ARG A 198 3.46 -15.80 16.72
N LYS A 199 4.24 -16.68 17.36
CA LYS A 199 3.74 -17.98 17.85
C LYS A 199 2.63 -17.80 18.88
N ASN A 200 2.75 -16.78 19.73
CA ASN A 200 1.79 -16.52 20.82
C ASN A 200 0.66 -15.57 20.39
N ASN A 201 0.62 -15.10 19.14
CA ASN A 201 -0.30 -14.06 18.66
C ASN A 201 -0.35 -12.83 19.59
N THR A 202 0.80 -12.42 20.10
CA THR A 202 0.91 -11.32 21.06
C THR A 202 0.37 -10.04 20.46
N THR A 203 -0.55 -9.38 21.17
CA THR A 203 -1.06 -8.04 20.84
C THR A 203 -0.36 -6.98 21.67
N LEU A 204 -0.48 -5.71 21.27
CA LEU A 204 0.05 -4.59 22.05
C LEU A 204 -0.51 -4.57 23.48
N SER A 205 -1.79 -4.91 23.65
CA SER A 205 -2.46 -4.97 24.96
C SER A 205 -1.98 -6.13 25.83
N ALA A 206 -1.39 -7.17 25.26
CA ALA A 206 -0.85 -8.31 25.98
C ALA A 206 0.55 -8.03 26.56
N LEU A 207 1.21 -6.95 26.14
CA LEU A 207 2.51 -6.54 26.69
C LEU A 207 2.31 -5.94 28.09
N LYS A 208 2.94 -6.53 29.10
CA LYS A 208 2.84 -6.06 30.48
C LYS A 208 3.89 -4.99 30.76
N HIS A 209 3.46 -3.78 31.07
CA HIS A 209 4.35 -2.66 31.38
C HIS A 209 5.22 -2.89 32.62
N THR A 210 4.86 -3.84 33.50
CA THR A 210 5.63 -4.18 34.70
C THR A 210 6.76 -5.19 34.45
N GLU A 211 6.86 -5.77 33.25
CA GLU A 211 7.93 -6.71 32.92
C GLU A 211 9.27 -5.97 32.67
N LEU A 212 10.37 -6.56 33.13
CA LEU A 212 11.71 -5.96 33.03
C LEU A 212 12.08 -5.63 31.58
N ASP A 213 11.68 -6.49 30.64
CA ASP A 213 12.00 -6.39 29.22
C ASP A 213 10.92 -5.67 28.39
N PHE A 214 9.93 -5.05 29.04
CA PHE A 214 8.82 -4.39 28.37
C PHE A 214 9.26 -3.41 27.27
N PRO A 215 10.24 -2.50 27.48
CA PRO A 215 10.68 -1.60 26.41
C PRO A 215 11.22 -2.34 25.18
N PHE A 216 11.93 -3.45 25.39
CA PHE A 216 12.46 -4.25 24.30
C PHE A 216 11.32 -4.94 23.54
N SER A 217 10.40 -5.56 24.27
CA SER A 217 9.20 -6.19 23.72
C SER A 217 8.33 -5.19 22.95
N LEU A 218 8.13 -3.98 23.48
CA LEU A 218 7.42 -2.90 22.81
C LEU A 218 8.08 -2.53 21.49
N MET A 219 9.42 -2.38 21.47
CA MET A 219 10.16 -2.07 20.24
C MET A 219 10.14 -3.21 19.23
N VAL A 220 10.23 -4.46 19.68
CA VAL A 220 10.06 -5.63 18.82
C VAL A 220 8.69 -5.61 18.14
N PHE A 221 7.64 -5.37 18.93
CA PHE A 221 6.28 -5.29 18.42
C PHE A 221 6.11 -4.12 17.44
N LYS A 222 6.57 -2.92 17.83
CA LYS A 222 6.46 -1.69 17.01
C LYS A 222 7.20 -1.76 15.69
N THR A 223 8.29 -2.51 15.62
CA THR A 223 9.07 -2.67 14.38
C THR A 223 8.66 -3.90 13.57
N MET A 224 7.71 -4.72 14.04
CA MET A 224 7.44 -6.07 13.50
C MET A 224 7.06 -6.09 12.01
N HIS A 225 6.50 -5.00 11.49
CA HIS A 225 6.17 -4.81 10.07
C HIS A 225 7.39 -4.49 9.19
N ILE A 226 8.50 -4.08 9.78
CA ILE A 226 9.75 -3.74 9.09
C ILE A 226 10.61 -5.00 8.97
N PRO A 227 10.99 -5.43 7.77
CA PRO A 227 11.89 -6.57 7.56
C PRO A 227 13.24 -6.40 8.25
N MET A 228 13.84 -7.51 8.66
CA MET A 228 15.18 -7.51 9.29
C MET A 228 16.30 -7.86 8.30
N VAL A 229 15.94 -8.28 7.09
CA VAL A 229 16.87 -8.75 6.06
C VAL A 229 16.49 -8.17 4.70
N LEU A 230 17.51 -7.92 3.89
CA LEU A 230 17.38 -7.20 2.62
C LEU A 230 16.40 -7.87 1.64
N HIS A 231 16.49 -9.20 1.45
CA HIS A 231 15.61 -9.90 0.50
C HIS A 231 14.12 -9.78 0.87
N GLN A 232 13.79 -9.75 2.16
CA GLN A 232 12.41 -9.53 2.62
C GLN A 232 11.97 -8.08 2.36
N TYR A 233 12.86 -7.10 2.57
CA TYR A 233 12.59 -5.72 2.19
C TYR A 233 12.34 -5.57 0.68
N GLN A 234 13.20 -6.15 -0.16
CA GLN A 234 13.03 -6.16 -1.62
C GLN A 234 11.70 -6.81 -2.03
N SER A 235 11.32 -7.93 -1.40
CA SER A 235 10.04 -8.60 -1.70
C SER A 235 8.79 -7.76 -1.34
N GLN A 236 8.94 -6.78 -0.46
CA GLN A 236 7.85 -5.87 -0.09
C GLN A 236 7.79 -4.62 -0.99
N LEU A 237 8.75 -4.43 -1.89
CA LEU A 237 8.72 -3.34 -2.86
C LEU A 237 7.74 -3.69 -3.96
N GLN A 238 6.69 -2.88 -4.08
CA GLN A 238 5.62 -3.12 -5.02
C GLN A 238 5.43 -1.90 -5.90
N ILE A 239 5.59 -2.10 -7.21
CA ILE A 239 5.25 -1.13 -8.24
C ILE A 239 4.09 -1.73 -9.01
N HIS A 240 2.89 -1.23 -8.73
CA HIS A 240 1.66 -1.64 -9.36
C HIS A 240 1.24 -0.62 -10.40
N SER A 241 0.84 -1.11 -11.58
CA SER A 241 0.00 -0.35 -12.50
C SER A 241 -1.40 -0.93 -12.40
N ARG A 242 -2.35 -0.11 -11.96
CA ARG A 242 -3.76 -0.48 -11.91
C ARG A 242 -4.46 0.15 -13.10
N PHE A 243 -5.02 -0.69 -13.98
CA PHE A 243 -5.92 -0.22 -15.00
C PHE A 243 -7.23 0.22 -14.34
N LYS A 244 -7.61 1.48 -14.58
CA LYS A 244 -8.90 2.02 -14.17
C LYS A 244 -9.87 1.88 -15.35
N THR A 245 -11.07 1.43 -15.02
CA THR A 245 -12.19 1.46 -15.96
C THR A 245 -13.01 2.73 -15.72
N ILE A 246 -13.80 3.12 -16.71
CA ILE A 246 -14.77 4.20 -16.62
C ILE A 246 -16.17 3.61 -16.52
N HIS A 247 -17.05 4.23 -15.74
CA HIS A 247 -18.46 3.84 -15.71
C HIS A 247 -19.10 4.10 -17.07
N LEU A 248 -19.90 3.14 -17.56
CA LEU A 248 -20.53 3.21 -18.88
C LEU A 248 -21.43 4.44 -19.05
N GLU A 249 -22.03 4.94 -17.96
CA GLU A 249 -22.86 6.15 -17.98
C GLU A 249 -22.14 7.37 -18.55
N TYR A 250 -20.82 7.50 -18.32
CA TYR A 250 -20.02 8.60 -18.87
C TYR A 250 -19.76 8.47 -20.38
N LEU A 251 -20.09 7.32 -20.98
CA LEU A 251 -19.87 7.00 -22.39
C LEU A 251 -21.15 7.00 -23.22
N ILE A 252 -22.34 7.16 -22.61
CA ILE A 252 -23.63 7.10 -23.30
C ILE A 252 -23.75 8.22 -24.33
N ASP A 253 -23.56 9.48 -23.92
CA ASP A 253 -23.75 10.67 -24.78
C ASP A 253 -22.47 11.11 -25.52
N ARG A 254 -21.51 10.20 -25.69
CA ARG A 254 -20.21 10.50 -26.29
C ARG A 254 -20.04 9.72 -27.59
N ASP A 255 -19.13 10.19 -28.43
CA ASP A 255 -18.59 9.41 -29.54
C ASP A 255 -17.06 9.42 -29.42
N ILE A 256 -16.49 8.24 -29.20
CA ILE A 256 -15.06 8.06 -28.99
C ILE A 256 -14.46 7.50 -30.26
N ASN A 257 -13.70 8.27 -31.03
CA ASN A 257 -13.01 7.77 -32.22
C ASN A 257 -11.50 8.03 -32.19
N THR A 258 -11.08 9.05 -31.44
CA THR A 258 -9.69 9.50 -31.37
C THR A 258 -9.20 9.67 -29.93
N ILE A 259 -7.88 9.78 -29.78
CA ILE A 259 -7.24 10.10 -28.49
C ILE A 259 -7.73 11.46 -27.94
N GLU A 260 -8.03 12.42 -28.83
CA GLU A 260 -8.48 13.75 -28.42
C GLU A 260 -9.88 13.71 -27.81
N ASP A 261 -10.74 12.79 -28.26
CA ASP A 261 -12.07 12.58 -27.67
C ASP A 261 -11.95 12.04 -26.25
N ILE A 262 -11.00 11.12 -26.01
CA ILE A 262 -10.70 10.60 -24.67
C ILE A 262 -10.10 11.69 -23.77
N ARG A 263 -9.26 12.57 -24.32
CA ARG A 263 -8.72 13.70 -23.56
C ARG A 263 -9.83 14.62 -23.08
N LYS A 264 -10.74 15.02 -23.98
CA LYS A 264 -11.92 15.83 -23.63
C LYS A 264 -12.81 15.13 -22.61
N LEU A 265 -12.99 13.82 -22.72
CA LEU A 265 -13.70 13.02 -21.73
C LEU A 265 -13.00 13.11 -20.37
N ALA A 266 -11.69 12.88 -20.31
CA ALA A 266 -10.92 12.91 -19.07
C ALA A 266 -10.91 14.30 -18.40
N ASP A 267 -10.94 15.38 -19.18
CA ASP A 267 -11.04 16.75 -18.66
C ASP A 267 -12.45 17.08 -18.12
N SER A 268 -13.46 16.30 -18.50
CA SER A 268 -14.85 16.47 -18.03
C SER A 268 -15.23 15.61 -16.82
N LEU A 269 -14.31 14.75 -16.35
CA LEU A 269 -14.46 13.86 -15.18
C LEU A 269 -13.86 14.48 -13.92
#